data_AF-A0A850ICA6-F1
#
_entry.id   AF-A0A850ICA6-F1
#
_cell.length_a   1.000
_cell.length_b   1.000
_cell.length_c   1.000
_cell.angle_alpha   90.00
_cell.angle_beta   90.00
_cell.angle_gamma   90.00
#
_symmetry.space_group_name_H-M   'P 1'
#
loop_
_entity.id
_entity.type
_entity.pdbx_description
1 polymer ?
#
loop_
_entity_poly.entity_id
_entity_poly.type
_entity_poly.pdbx_seq_one_letter_code
_entity_poly.pdbx_strand_id
1 'polypeptide(L)'
;MYLNEPLTEGLAPEGLQEYIVQRGRWCLGLMQIVRNSYSPFGLHRLGLMHRIGIIDSLLYWLTTFPFRLASLICPLLYWWCGITIVNASLVDIIKFYVPYYLVVLVSLNWLSKGLFVPLLNDTAQLMAAWPISRAAALGLLTRGSHNFSVTAKGGNRAKVVIQWTLMRPFLILLGLTIGGLIVSLNSDFVFNTSATAAYRKEADRTPNSHFHHDPRRLR
;
A
#
# COMPACT_ATOMS: atom_id res chain seq x y z
N MET A 1 -10.13 -26.72 -16.84
CA MET A 1 -9.01 -26.81 -17.81
C MET A 1 -8.74 -25.41 -18.34
N TYR A 2 -7.48 -24.97 -18.43
CA TYR A 2 -7.10 -23.69 -19.02
C TYR A 2 -6.37 -23.97 -20.33
N LEU A 3 -6.86 -23.41 -21.44
CA LEU A 3 -6.23 -23.49 -22.76
C LEU A 3 -5.50 -22.16 -23.00
N ASN A 4 -4.18 -22.19 -23.09
CA ASN A 4 -3.35 -21.00 -23.24
C ASN A 4 -3.32 -20.52 -24.71
N GLU A 5 -4.49 -20.25 -25.28
CA GLU A 5 -4.66 -19.83 -26.67
C GLU A 5 -5.58 -18.60 -26.76
N PRO A 6 -5.24 -17.58 -27.58
CA PRO A 6 -6.07 -16.38 -27.72
C PRO A 6 -7.31 -16.70 -28.59
N LEU A 7 -8.42 -17.04 -27.94
CA LEU A 7 -9.70 -17.33 -28.60
C LEU A 7 -10.62 -16.12 -28.75
N THR A 8 -10.30 -15.02 -28.07
CA THR A 8 -11.10 -13.78 -28.07
C THR A 8 -10.20 -12.57 -27.97
N GLU A 9 -10.53 -11.51 -28.70
CA GLU A 9 -9.84 -10.21 -28.60
C GLU A 9 -10.72 -9.21 -27.85
N GLY A 10 -10.26 -8.80 -26.67
CA GLY A 10 -10.93 -7.78 -25.86
C GLY A 10 -10.18 -6.46 -25.91
N LEU A 11 -10.92 -5.35 -26.00
CA LEU A 11 -10.34 -4.02 -25.85
C LEU A 11 -9.84 -3.81 -24.41
N ALA A 12 -8.55 -3.52 -24.28
CA ALA A 12 -7.91 -3.11 -23.03
C ALA A 12 -8.43 -1.73 -22.58
N PRO A 13 -8.35 -1.40 -21.27
CA PRO A 13 -8.58 -0.03 -20.83
C PRO A 13 -7.59 0.90 -21.52
N GLU A 14 -8.12 1.80 -22.34
CA GLU A 14 -7.28 2.69 -23.12
C GLU A 14 -6.83 3.92 -22.31
N GLY A 15 -7.41 4.17 -21.13
CA GLY A 15 -7.09 5.30 -20.27
C GLY A 15 -7.02 4.93 -18.79
N LEU A 16 -6.47 5.84 -18.00
CA LEU A 16 -6.23 5.63 -16.59
C LEU A 16 -7.53 5.52 -15.78
N GLN A 17 -8.56 6.28 -16.15
CA GLN A 17 -9.83 6.24 -15.44
C GLN A 17 -10.54 4.91 -15.70
N GLU A 18 -10.50 4.44 -16.94
CA GLU A 18 -11.02 3.13 -17.37
C GLU A 18 -10.29 2.00 -16.63
N TYR A 19 -8.97 2.09 -16.51
CA TYR A 19 -8.16 1.14 -15.74
C TYR A 19 -8.59 1.10 -14.27
N ILE A 20 -8.73 2.26 -13.62
CA ILE A 20 -9.15 2.33 -12.21
C ILE A 20 -10.55 1.75 -12.02
N VAL A 21 -11.51 2.11 -12.89
CA VAL A 21 -12.88 1.58 -12.83
C VAL A 21 -12.89 0.06 -12.99
N GLN A 22 -12.13 -0.47 -13.94
CA GLN A 22 -12.03 -1.91 -14.17
C GLN A 22 -11.43 -2.64 -12.97
N ARG A 23 -10.28 -2.18 -12.46
CA ARG A 23 -9.63 -2.78 -11.29
C ARG A 23 -10.50 -2.67 -10.03
N GLY A 24 -11.19 -1.55 -9.85
CA GLY A 24 -12.16 -1.37 -8.76
C GLY A 24 -13.28 -2.42 -8.79
N ARG A 25 -13.79 -2.77 -9.98
CA ARG A 25 -14.79 -3.84 -10.13
C ARG A 25 -14.24 -5.21 -9.76
N TRP A 26 -13.02 -5.55 -10.18
CA TRP A 26 -12.40 -6.82 -9.83
C TRP A 26 -12.21 -6.95 -8.32
N CYS A 27 -11.74 -5.87 -7.69
CA CYS A 27 -11.62 -5.79 -6.25
C CYS A 27 -12.96 -6.01 -5.54
N LEU A 28 -13.99 -5.23 -5.91
CA LEU A 28 -15.33 -5.34 -5.31
C LEU A 28 -15.94 -6.73 -5.50
N GLY A 29 -15.83 -7.30 -6.70
CA GLY A 29 -16.31 -8.65 -6.99
C GLY A 29 -15.67 -9.70 -6.09
N LEU A 30 -14.35 -9.61 -5.86
CA LEU A 30 -13.68 -10.51 -4.92
C LEU A 30 -14.17 -10.30 -3.48
N MET A 31 -14.33 -9.06 -3.01
CA MET A 31 -14.82 -8.81 -1.65
C MET A 31 -16.23 -9.38 -1.45
N GLN A 32 -17.08 -9.36 -2.48
CA GLN A 32 -18.39 -10.00 -2.45
C GLN A 32 -18.28 -11.53 -2.36
N ILE A 33 -17.37 -12.16 -3.11
CA ILE A 33 -17.10 -13.61 -3.03
C ILE A 33 -16.65 -13.99 -1.61
N VAL A 34 -15.66 -13.26 -1.07
CA VAL A 34 -15.08 -13.50 0.26
C VAL A 34 -16.11 -13.38 1.38
N ARG A 35 -17.16 -12.59 1.18
CA ARG A 35 -18.23 -12.39 2.15
C ARG A 35 -19.43 -13.32 2.01
N ASN A 36 -19.47 -14.10 0.93
CA ASN A 36 -20.56 -15.03 0.68
C ASN A 36 -20.17 -16.46 1.11
N SER A 37 -21.02 -17.44 0.81
CA SER A 37 -20.78 -18.87 1.09
C SER A 37 -19.48 -19.41 0.50
N TYR A 38 -18.98 -18.79 -0.57
CA TYR A 38 -17.71 -19.09 -1.24
C TYR A 38 -16.47 -18.46 -0.58
N SER A 39 -16.62 -17.88 0.62
CA SER A 39 -15.50 -17.43 1.44
C SER A 39 -14.47 -18.55 1.62
N PRO A 40 -13.16 -18.25 1.76
CA PRO A 40 -12.15 -19.24 2.10
C PRO A 40 -12.46 -20.04 3.36
N PHE A 41 -13.25 -19.48 4.28
CA PHE A 41 -13.70 -20.12 5.52
C PHE A 41 -15.22 -20.36 5.54
N GLY A 42 -15.86 -20.27 4.37
CA GLY A 42 -17.30 -20.41 4.20
C GLY A 42 -17.77 -21.86 4.22
N LEU A 43 -19.09 -22.00 4.31
CA LEU A 43 -19.82 -23.28 4.40
C LEU A 43 -19.77 -24.12 3.11
N HIS A 44 -19.40 -23.51 1.98
CA HIS A 44 -19.32 -24.23 0.71
C HIS A 44 -18.14 -25.22 0.70
N ARG A 45 -18.30 -26.36 0.04
CA ARG A 45 -17.28 -27.42 -0.06
C ARG A 45 -16.22 -27.11 -1.13
N LEU A 46 -15.56 -25.95 -1.02
CA LEU A 46 -14.40 -25.62 -1.85
C LEU A 46 -13.20 -26.49 -1.48
N GLY A 47 -12.54 -27.06 -2.50
CA GLY A 47 -11.25 -27.73 -2.34
C GLY A 47 -10.16 -26.78 -1.84
N LEU A 48 -9.14 -27.34 -1.16
CA LEU A 48 -8.09 -26.56 -0.50
C LEU A 48 -7.40 -25.56 -1.43
N MET A 49 -7.03 -25.97 -2.64
CA MET A 49 -6.35 -25.10 -3.61
C MET A 49 -7.21 -23.90 -4.03
N HIS A 50 -8.53 -24.07 -4.14
CA HIS A 50 -9.43 -22.95 -4.45
C HIS A 50 -9.52 -21.96 -3.28
N ARG A 51 -9.52 -22.46 -2.03
CA ARG A 51 -9.49 -21.58 -0.85
C ARG A 51 -8.20 -20.77 -0.80
N ILE A 52 -7.06 -21.40 -1.08
CA ILE A 52 -5.76 -20.72 -1.16
C ILE A 52 -5.79 -19.64 -2.24
N GLY A 53 -6.32 -19.93 -3.43
CA GLY A 53 -6.41 -18.92 -4.50
C GLY A 53 -7.27 -17.70 -4.13
N ILE A 54 -8.37 -17.91 -3.40
CA ILE A 54 -9.20 -16.80 -2.90
C ILE A 54 -8.46 -16.01 -1.81
N ILE A 55 -7.75 -16.68 -0.89
CA ILE A 55 -6.94 -16.03 0.14
C ILE A 55 -5.81 -15.20 -0.50
N ASP A 56 -5.10 -15.78 -1.46
CA ASP A 56 -4.03 -15.09 -2.20
C ASP A 56 -4.57 -13.82 -2.88
N SER A 57 -5.68 -13.95 -3.59
CA SER A 57 -6.36 -12.80 -4.20
C SER A 57 -6.78 -11.77 -3.16
N LEU A 58 -7.35 -12.20 -2.03
CA LEU A 58 -7.80 -11.31 -0.96
C LEU A 58 -6.63 -10.53 -0.36
N LEU A 59 -5.54 -11.23 -0.03
CA LEU A 59 -4.31 -10.63 0.48
C LEU A 59 -3.73 -9.66 -0.54
N TYR A 60 -3.70 -10.01 -1.83
CA TYR A 60 -3.24 -9.12 -2.88
C TYR A 60 -3.99 -7.78 -2.85
N TRP A 61 -5.33 -7.78 -2.84
CA TRP A 61 -6.10 -6.52 -2.86
C TRP A 61 -6.01 -5.74 -1.54
N LEU A 62 -5.94 -6.43 -0.39
CA LEU A 62 -5.86 -5.79 0.92
C LEU A 62 -4.47 -5.29 1.30
N THR A 63 -3.40 -5.78 0.66
CA THR A 63 -2.02 -5.40 1.03
C THR A 63 -1.37 -4.53 -0.05
N THR A 64 -1.48 -4.90 -1.32
CA THR A 64 -0.73 -4.28 -2.44
C THR A 64 -0.99 -2.78 -2.57
N PHE A 65 -2.24 -2.35 -2.48
CA PHE A 65 -2.64 -0.96 -2.64
C PHE A 65 -2.48 -0.14 -1.36
N PRO A 66 -2.95 -0.62 -0.17
CA PRO A 66 -2.70 0.09 1.09
C PRO A 66 -1.20 0.24 1.41
N PHE A 67 -0.38 -0.78 1.14
CA PHE A 67 1.06 -0.69 1.37
C PHE A 67 1.71 0.39 0.50
N ARG A 68 1.29 0.55 -0.76
CA ARG A 68 1.78 1.65 -1.62
C ARG A 68 1.46 3.03 -1.06
N LEU A 69 0.25 3.21 -0.51
CA LEU A 69 -0.11 4.45 0.17
C LEU A 69 0.72 4.65 1.44
N ALA A 70 0.91 3.59 2.22
CA ALA A 70 1.77 3.62 3.40
C ALA A 70 3.21 4.01 3.03
N SER A 71 3.77 3.48 1.94
CA SER A 71 5.12 3.86 1.47
C SER A 71 5.27 5.33 1.11
N LEU A 72 4.18 6.02 0.71
CA LEU A 72 4.18 7.48 0.51
C LEU A 72 4.02 8.25 1.81
N ILE A 73 3.25 7.73 2.77
CA ILE A 73 2.94 8.40 4.04
C ILE A 73 4.06 8.21 5.07
N CYS A 74 4.70 7.05 5.09
CA CYS A 74 5.73 6.67 6.06
C CYS A 74 6.89 7.69 6.13
N PRO A 75 7.50 8.13 5.01
CA PRO A 75 8.52 9.18 5.05
C PRO A 75 7.99 10.50 5.62
N LEU A 76 6.73 10.86 5.35
CA LEU A 76 6.12 12.09 5.86
C LEU A 76 5.98 12.08 7.37
N LEU A 77 5.62 10.93 7.97
CA LEU A 77 5.57 10.78 9.43
C LEU A 77 6.95 11.00 10.07
N TYR A 78 8.02 10.59 9.40
CA TYR A 78 9.37 10.88 9.86
C TYR A 78 9.68 12.38 9.74
N TRP A 79 9.50 12.97 8.56
CA TRP A 79 9.87 14.37 8.32
C TRP A 79 9.09 15.38 9.16
N TRP A 80 7.79 15.15 9.35
CA TRP A 80 6.91 16.12 10.00
C TRP A 80 6.63 15.79 11.47
N CYS A 81 6.78 14.53 11.88
CA CYS A 81 6.48 14.09 13.25
C CYS A 81 7.67 13.46 13.97
N GLY A 82 8.82 13.28 13.30
CA GLY A 82 9.99 12.62 13.89
C GLY A 82 9.78 11.15 14.24
N ILE A 83 8.75 10.50 13.67
CA ILE A 83 8.40 9.11 14.00
C ILE A 83 9.29 8.15 13.20
N THR A 84 10.18 7.43 13.89
CA THR A 84 11.00 6.38 13.27
C THR A 84 10.18 5.09 13.11
N ILE A 85 9.85 4.76 11.86
CA ILE A 85 9.04 3.59 11.52
C ILE A 85 9.89 2.32 11.45
N VAL A 86 11.10 2.43 10.88
CA VAL A 86 12.06 1.34 10.77
C VAL A 86 13.36 1.80 11.42
N ASN A 87 13.75 1.12 12.50
CA ASN A 87 15.04 1.35 13.15
C ASN A 87 16.04 0.32 12.60
N ALA A 88 16.74 0.68 11.54
CA ALA A 88 17.76 -0.16 10.91
C ALA A 88 18.91 0.73 10.40
N SER A 89 20.13 0.20 10.44
CA SER A 89 21.27 0.87 9.83
C SER A 89 21.16 0.84 8.31
N LEU A 90 21.78 1.79 7.61
CA LEU A 90 21.84 1.79 6.14
C LEU A 90 22.45 0.48 5.60
N VAL A 91 23.47 -0.04 6.29
CA VAL A 91 24.15 -1.29 5.91
C VAL A 91 23.19 -2.47 5.98
N ASP A 92 22.40 -2.57 7.05
CA ASP A 92 21.39 -3.64 7.19
C ASP A 92 20.32 -3.52 6.11
N ILE A 93 19.83 -2.31 5.85
CA ILE A 93 18.83 -2.08 4.79
C ILE A 93 19.37 -2.56 3.44
N ILE A 94 20.58 -2.15 3.05
CA ILE A 94 21.17 -2.58 1.77
C ILE A 94 21.36 -4.09 1.75
N LYS A 95 21.91 -4.67 2.82
CA LYS A 95 22.22 -6.10 2.92
C LYS A 95 20.99 -6.99 2.80
N PHE A 96 19.85 -6.59 3.35
CA PHE A 96 18.63 -7.41 3.33
C PHE A 96 17.67 -7.02 2.20
N TYR A 97 17.47 -5.72 1.95
CA TYR A 97 16.45 -5.26 1.03
C TYR A 97 16.86 -5.39 -0.44
N VAL A 98 18.10 -5.06 -0.79
CA VAL A 98 18.55 -5.08 -2.19
C VAL A 98 18.52 -6.49 -2.78
N PRO A 99 19.07 -7.54 -2.13
CA PRO A 99 18.99 -8.89 -2.67
C PRO A 99 17.55 -9.40 -2.79
N TYR A 100 16.72 -9.11 -1.78
CA TYR A 100 15.29 -9.44 -1.81
C TYR A 100 14.60 -8.79 -3.03
N TYR A 101 14.81 -7.50 -3.23
CA TYR A 101 14.16 -6.75 -4.31
C TYR A 101 14.61 -7.24 -5.69
N LEU A 102 15.89 -7.55 -5.87
CA LEU A 102 16.41 -8.12 -7.10
C LEU A 102 15.79 -9.49 -7.42
N VAL A 103 15.71 -10.38 -6.43
CA VAL A 103 15.09 -11.70 -6.62
C VAL A 103 13.61 -11.57 -7.00
N VAL A 104 12.88 -10.63 -6.38
CA VAL A 104 11.49 -10.35 -6.75
C VAL A 104 11.38 -9.88 -8.20
N LEU A 105 12.20 -8.91 -8.61
CA LEU A 105 12.17 -8.38 -9.98
C LEU A 105 12.52 -9.44 -11.03
N VAL A 106 13.58 -10.22 -10.80
CA VAL A 106 14.01 -11.29 -11.70
C VAL A 106 12.93 -12.38 -11.78
N SER A 107 12.35 -12.78 -10.64
CA SER A 107 11.30 -13.80 -10.61
C SER A 107 10.06 -13.33 -11.39
N LEU A 108 9.59 -12.10 -11.15
CA LEU A 108 8.44 -11.56 -11.86
C LEU A 108 8.68 -11.43 -13.35
N ASN A 109 9.85 -10.96 -13.77
CA ASN A 109 10.19 -10.84 -15.18
C ASN A 109 10.30 -12.22 -15.85
N TRP A 110 10.89 -13.21 -15.17
CA TRP A 110 11.00 -14.58 -15.66
C TRP A 110 9.63 -15.26 -15.80
N LEU A 111 8.78 -15.22 -14.76
CA LEU A 111 7.44 -15.81 -14.81
C LEU A 111 6.54 -15.15 -15.86
N SER A 112 6.68 -13.84 -16.06
CA SER A 112 5.92 -13.09 -17.07
C SER A 112 6.49 -13.20 -18.49
N LYS A 113 7.60 -13.94 -18.69
CA LYS A 113 8.30 -14.04 -19.99
C LYS A 113 8.66 -12.67 -20.57
N GLY A 114 9.08 -11.74 -19.71
CA GLY A 114 9.46 -10.38 -20.11
C GLY A 114 8.30 -9.40 -20.34
N LEU A 115 7.04 -9.81 -20.12
CA LEU A 115 5.88 -8.92 -20.28
C LEU A 115 5.69 -7.97 -19.09
N PHE A 116 6.35 -8.22 -17.97
CA PHE A 116 6.28 -7.36 -16.80
C PHE A 116 7.27 -6.20 -16.89
N VAL A 117 6.73 -4.98 -17.03
CA VAL A 117 7.48 -3.71 -16.97
C VAL A 117 7.29 -3.10 -15.56
N PRO A 118 8.28 -3.21 -14.65
CA PRO A 118 8.09 -2.89 -13.23
C PRO A 118 7.62 -1.46 -12.99
N LEU A 119 8.31 -0.47 -13.59
CA LEU A 119 8.02 0.94 -13.37
C LEU A 119 6.61 1.33 -13.85
N LEU A 120 6.19 0.82 -15.01
CA LEU A 120 4.86 1.09 -15.56
C LEU A 120 3.78 0.44 -14.69
N ASN A 121 3.99 -0.80 -14.28
CA ASN A 121 3.08 -1.52 -13.40
C ASN A 121 2.95 -0.81 -12.04
N ASP A 122 4.05 -0.43 -11.42
CA ASP A 122 4.04 0.23 -10.12
C ASP A 122 3.39 1.61 -10.18
N THR A 123 3.66 2.37 -11.23
CA THR A 123 2.99 3.67 -11.46
C THR A 123 1.49 3.49 -11.63
N ALA A 124 1.04 2.58 -12.48
CA ALA A 124 -0.38 2.33 -12.69
C ALA A 124 -1.10 1.86 -11.41
N GLN A 125 -0.47 0.96 -10.64
CA GLN A 125 -1.01 0.51 -9.36
C GLN A 125 -1.02 1.63 -8.31
N LEU A 126 0.00 2.49 -8.28
CA LEU A 126 0.07 3.61 -7.36
C LEU A 126 -1.04 4.62 -7.62
N MET A 127 -1.26 4.99 -8.89
CA MET A 127 -2.35 5.89 -9.29
C MET A 127 -3.72 5.35 -8.89
N ALA A 128 -3.89 4.03 -8.93
CA ALA A 128 -5.13 3.37 -8.55
C ALA A 128 -5.23 3.04 -7.04
N ALA A 129 -4.17 3.29 -6.26
CA ALA A 129 -4.09 2.81 -4.88
C ALA A 129 -5.17 3.40 -3.98
N TRP A 130 -5.38 4.70 -4.01
CA TRP A 130 -6.43 5.34 -3.22
C TRP A 130 -7.85 4.81 -3.51
N PRO A 131 -8.36 4.85 -4.76
CA PRO A 131 -9.71 4.37 -5.05
C PRO A 131 -9.86 2.87 -4.82
N ILE A 132 -8.83 2.05 -5.10
CA ILE A 132 -8.90 0.60 -4.90
C ILE A 132 -8.85 0.23 -3.42
N SER A 133 -7.98 0.85 -2.62
CA SER A 133 -7.95 0.62 -1.16
C SER A 133 -9.30 0.95 -0.53
N ARG A 134 -9.93 2.06 -0.95
CA ARG A 134 -11.29 2.41 -0.52
C ARG A 134 -12.32 1.38 -0.96
N ALA A 135 -12.25 0.92 -2.21
CA ALA A 135 -13.16 -0.11 -2.73
C ALA A 135 -13.00 -1.45 -1.99
N ALA A 136 -11.78 -1.85 -1.67
CA ALA A 136 -11.48 -3.06 -0.89
C ALA A 136 -12.10 -2.96 0.51
N ALA A 137 -11.89 -1.84 1.21
CA ALA A 137 -12.43 -1.62 2.54
C ALA A 137 -13.98 -1.58 2.53
N LEU A 138 -14.60 -0.82 1.63
CA LEU A 138 -16.06 -0.74 1.51
C LEU A 138 -16.67 -2.09 1.12
N GLY A 139 -16.08 -2.77 0.14
CA GLY A 139 -16.55 -4.08 -0.31
C GLY A 139 -16.54 -5.12 0.80
N LEU A 140 -15.54 -5.06 1.70
CA LEU A 140 -15.43 -5.99 2.82
C LEU A 140 -16.31 -5.59 4.02
N LEU A 141 -16.46 -4.29 4.30
CA LEU A 141 -17.14 -3.81 5.50
C LEU A 141 -18.65 -3.56 5.32
N THR A 142 -19.11 -3.22 4.12
CA THR A 142 -20.48 -2.73 3.89
C THR A 142 -21.36 -3.77 3.23
N ARG A 143 -22.44 -4.22 3.89
CA ARG A 143 -23.41 -5.16 3.31
C ARG A 143 -24.39 -4.44 2.37
N GLY A 144 -24.34 -4.72 1.06
CA GLY A 144 -25.26 -4.16 0.08
C GLY A 144 -24.78 -4.25 -1.37
N SER A 145 -25.67 -3.87 -2.30
CA SER A 145 -25.32 -3.69 -3.70
C SER A 145 -24.38 -2.49 -3.84
N HIS A 146 -23.30 -2.68 -4.59
CA HIS A 146 -22.39 -1.60 -4.93
C HIS A 146 -22.68 -1.17 -6.37
N ASN A 147 -22.76 0.14 -6.62
CA ASN A 147 -23.09 0.67 -7.94
C ASN A 147 -22.08 0.18 -9.00
N PHE A 148 -22.59 -0.45 -10.05
CA PHE A 148 -21.79 -0.99 -11.15
C PHE A 148 -21.57 0.09 -12.22
N SER A 149 -20.44 0.80 -12.15
CA SER A 149 -20.10 1.83 -13.16
C SER A 149 -19.40 1.21 -14.37
N VAL A 150 -20.07 1.13 -15.53
CA VAL A 150 -19.53 0.54 -16.78
C VAL A 150 -18.26 1.26 -17.19
N THR A 151 -17.19 0.50 -17.40
CA THR A 151 -15.95 1.02 -17.98
C THR A 151 -16.28 1.62 -19.34
N ALA A 152 -16.10 2.93 -19.49
CA ALA A 152 -16.27 3.61 -20.77
C ALA A 152 -15.29 3.01 -21.79
N LYS A 153 -15.77 2.70 -23.00
CA LYS A 153 -14.96 2.22 -24.12
C LYS A 153 -15.12 3.20 -25.29
N GLY A 154 -14.07 3.44 -26.06
CA GLY A 154 -14.13 4.29 -27.26
C GLY A 154 -14.36 5.78 -26.99
N GLY A 155 -13.80 6.33 -25.90
CA GLY A 155 -13.85 7.76 -25.64
C GLY A 155 -13.14 8.58 -26.72
N ASN A 156 -13.59 9.81 -26.98
CA ASN A 156 -12.94 10.70 -27.95
C ASN A 156 -11.53 11.10 -27.46
N ARG A 157 -10.49 10.69 -28.19
CA ARG A 157 -9.07 10.94 -27.87
C ARG A 157 -8.42 12.07 -28.66
N ALA A 158 -9.21 12.87 -29.38
CA ALA A 158 -8.68 13.99 -30.14
C ALA A 158 -8.02 15.07 -29.25
N LYS A 159 -8.24 15.03 -27.93
CA LYS A 159 -7.69 15.99 -26.97
C LYS A 159 -7.07 15.28 -25.77
N VAL A 160 -5.96 15.84 -25.27
CA VAL A 160 -5.34 15.40 -24.01
C VAL A 160 -6.25 15.80 -22.85
N VAL A 161 -6.70 14.82 -22.06
CA VAL A 161 -7.51 15.04 -20.86
C VAL A 161 -6.65 14.81 -19.63
N ILE A 162 -6.42 15.88 -18.86
CA ILE A 162 -5.67 15.81 -17.60
C ILE A 162 -6.66 15.54 -16.44
N GLN A 163 -6.46 14.43 -15.74
CA GLN A 163 -7.31 14.02 -14.61
C GLN A 163 -6.86 14.68 -13.30
N TRP A 164 -7.06 15.98 -13.18
CA TRP A 164 -6.61 16.77 -12.02
C TRP A 164 -7.11 16.22 -10.68
N THR A 165 -8.37 15.77 -10.60
CA THR A 165 -8.95 15.20 -9.38
C THR A 165 -8.16 13.99 -8.88
N LEU A 166 -7.67 13.16 -9.80
CA LEU A 166 -6.86 11.99 -9.48
C LEU A 166 -5.43 12.37 -9.09
N MET A 167 -4.86 13.41 -9.72
CA MET A 167 -3.51 13.89 -9.45
C MET A 167 -3.36 14.64 -8.13
N ARG A 168 -4.40 15.39 -7.70
CA ARG A 168 -4.40 16.22 -6.47
C ARG A 168 -3.76 15.55 -5.24
N PRO A 169 -4.17 14.34 -4.80
CA PRO A 169 -3.56 13.71 -3.62
C PRO A 169 -2.06 13.46 -3.80
N PHE A 170 -1.61 13.05 -4.99
CA PHE A 170 -0.19 12.83 -5.26
C PHE A 170 0.60 14.13 -5.30
N LEU A 171 0.03 15.21 -5.84
CA LEU A 171 0.67 16.53 -5.82
C LEU A 171 0.82 17.07 -4.39
N ILE A 172 -0.19 16.85 -3.53
CA ILE A 172 -0.10 17.22 -2.11
C ILE A 172 1.00 16.40 -1.43
N LEU A 173 1.03 15.08 -1.61
CA LEU A 173 2.06 14.21 -1.03
C LEU A 173 3.47 14.58 -1.53
N LEU A 174 3.60 14.93 -2.81
CA LEU A 174 4.86 15.41 -3.38
C LEU A 174 5.31 16.72 -2.73
N GLY A 175 4.40 17.69 -2.61
CA GLY A 175 4.69 18.96 -1.93
C GLY A 175 5.09 18.77 -0.47
N LEU A 176 4.40 17.90 0.27
CA LEU A 176 4.75 17.56 1.66
C LEU A 176 6.10 16.85 1.77
N THR A 177 6.46 16.03 0.79
CA THR A 177 7.75 15.32 0.77
C THR A 177 8.89 16.30 0.51
N ILE A 178 8.74 17.16 -0.50
CA ILE A 178 9.73 18.20 -0.81
C ILE A 178 9.86 19.19 0.36
N GLY A 179 8.74 19.65 0.93
CA GLY A 179 8.74 20.53 2.09
C GLY A 179 9.41 19.90 3.31
N GLY A 180 9.11 18.63 3.60
CA GLY A 180 9.72 17.89 4.72
C GLY A 180 11.23 17.75 4.57
N LEU A 181 11.71 17.46 3.36
CA LEU A 181 13.12 17.44 3.03
C LEU A 181 13.78 18.80 3.23
N ILE A 182 13.18 19.87 2.69
CA ILE A 182 13.73 21.24 2.81
C ILE A 182 13.80 21.66 4.27
N VAL A 183 12.72 21.49 5.05
CA VAL A 183 12.70 21.88 6.47
C VAL A 183 13.77 21.12 7.24
N SER A 184 13.93 19.82 6.99
CA SER A 184 14.88 18.98 7.72
C SER A 184 16.34 19.24 7.33
N LEU A 185 16.60 19.73 6.12
CA LEU A 185 17.93 20.17 5.70
C LEU A 185 18.31 21.54 6.28
N ASN A 186 17.32 22.40 6.56
CA ASN A 186 17.54 23.76 7.05
C ASN A 186 17.35 23.91 8.57
N SER A 187 16.90 22.88 9.27
CA SER A 187 16.61 22.95 10.70
C SER A 187 16.87 21.62 11.41
N ASP A 188 17.31 21.69 12.67
CA ASP A 188 17.46 20.53 13.55
C ASP A 188 16.12 19.96 14.06
N PHE A 189 15.01 20.34 13.43
CA PHE A 189 13.64 19.99 13.84
C PHE A 189 13.46 18.48 14.04
N VAL A 190 13.91 17.68 13.08
CA VAL A 190 13.78 16.22 13.15
C VAL A 190 14.67 15.64 14.24
N PHE A 191 15.91 16.10 14.36
CA PHE A 191 16.84 15.65 15.40
C PHE A 191 16.30 15.95 16.81
N ASN A 192 15.81 17.17 17.03
CA ASN A 192 15.23 17.58 18.31
C ASN A 192 13.96 16.80 18.65
N THR A 193 13.06 16.61 17.68
CA THR A 193 11.80 15.89 17.88
C THR A 193 12.04 14.39 18.15
N SER A 194 12.90 13.75 17.35
CA SER A 194 13.23 12.33 17.49
C SER A 194 14.01 12.04 18.77
N ALA A 195 14.94 12.92 19.17
CA ALA A 195 15.65 12.81 20.45
C ALA A 195 14.66 12.90 21.63
N THR A 196 13.75 13.88 21.61
CA THR A 196 12.72 14.05 22.65
C THR A 196 11.83 12.82 22.76
N ALA A 197 11.41 12.24 21.62
CA ALA A 197 10.63 11.00 21.60
C ALA A 197 11.41 9.79 22.16
N ALA A 198 12.72 9.69 21.87
CA ALA A 198 13.58 8.66 22.41
C ALA A 198 13.75 8.78 23.94
N TYR A 199 14.02 9.99 24.45
CA TYR A 199 14.11 10.25 25.90
C TYR A 199 12.81 9.90 26.62
N ARG A 200 11.66 10.27 26.07
CA ARG A 200 10.35 9.93 26.66
C ARG A 200 10.12 8.42 26.72
N LYS A 201 10.47 7.71 25.65
CA LYS A 201 10.34 6.24 25.58
C LYS A 201 11.25 5.53 26.60
N GLU A 202 12.41 6.10 26.89
CA GLU A 202 13.32 5.59 27.91
C GLU A 202 12.81 5.89 29.33
N ALA A 203 12.30 7.10 29.58
CA ALA A 203 11.69 7.46 30.87
C ALA A 203 10.47 6.58 31.21
N ASP A 204 9.64 6.23 30.23
CA ASP A 204 8.49 5.33 30.42
C ASP A 204 8.92 3.86 30.66
N ARG A 205 10.12 3.46 30.23
CA ARG A 205 10.69 2.11 30.50
C ARG A 205 11.25 1.98 31.91
N THR A 206 11.54 3.09 32.58
CA THR A 206 12.01 3.12 33.97
C THR A 206 10.89 3.60 34.90
N PRO A 207 9.86 2.79 35.22
CA PRO A 207 8.89 3.17 36.23
C PRO A 207 9.58 3.11 37.60
N ASN A 208 9.85 4.28 38.19
CA ASN A 208 10.27 4.47 39.58
C ASN A 208 11.53 3.71 40.05
N SER A 209 12.70 4.32 39.84
CA SER A 209 13.68 4.38 40.93
C SER A 209 13.48 5.69 41.70
N HIS A 210 12.32 5.84 42.37
CA HIS A 210 12.23 6.78 43.47
C HIS A 210 13.17 6.27 44.56
N PHE A 211 14.39 6.80 44.58
CA PHE A 211 15.26 6.73 45.74
C PHE A 211 14.51 7.43 46.89
N HIS A 212 13.85 6.63 47.73
CA HIS A 212 13.52 7.03 49.08
C HIS A 212 14.87 7.27 49.78
N HIS A 213 15.28 8.54 49.86
CA HIS A 213 16.34 8.94 50.77
C HIS A 213 15.79 8.76 52.18
N ASP A 214 16.07 7.61 52.80
CA ASP A 214 15.83 7.37 54.22
C ASP A 214 16.99 8.03 55.01
N PRO A 215 16.75 9.10 55.79
CA PRO A 215 17.81 9.77 56.54
C PRO A 215 18.20 9.03 57.84
N ARG A 216 17.79 7.78 58.06
CA ARG A 216 18.06 7.05 59.33
C ARG A 216 19.05 5.88 59.23
N ARG A 217 20.01 5.91 58.29
CA ARG A 217 21.16 4.97 58.30
C ARG A 217 22.50 5.67 58.46
N LEU A 218 22.64 6.45 59.53
CA LEU A 218 23.93 6.81 60.12
C LEU A 218 23.73 6.96 61.63
N ARG A 219 23.70 5.83 62.34
CA ARG A 219 24.07 5.70 63.75
C ARG A 219 24.60 4.30 63.99
#